data_AF-A0A6J8BVL7-F1
#
_entry.id   AF-A0A6J8BVL7-F1
#
_cell.length_a   1.000
_cell.length_b   1.000
_cell.length_c   1.000
_cell.angle_alpha   90.00
_cell.angle_beta   90.00
_cell.angle_gamma   90.00
#
_symmetry.space_group_name_H-M   'P 1'
#
loop_
_entity.id
_entity.type
_entity.pdbx_description
1 polymer ?
#
loop_
_entity_poly.entity_id
_entity_poly.type
_entity_poly.pdbx_seq_one_letter_code
_entity_poly.pdbx_strand_id
1 'polypeptide(L)'
;MLRNIGCLLDYTHSSLICTTLKQTYYALTCLRTRQLSLPAFELSSKKFKSVQFNSHLFYSEIYLEFVHHNASVRQLQVRFSTSIIKNRMAEKKKMSAKRKMETDENPPTEKKQKLGTSDIKSDDFIDKISASRSNVCKSISEFKFNKKRVRVLSKVKDFPEDSQGVVYWMSRDQRVQDNWAFLYAQKLALKMEVPLHVCFCLVPKFLEATIRHYHFMMEGLKEVEQDCNKLEIAFHLLIGYAKDVLPQFVTDHDIGGVVTDFSPLHTPMQWVDDVTTALPKNIPICQVDAHNIVPCWEASPKLEYGARTIRNKIHNQLSGYLTEFPPVCVHPYTPKQKPQNIDWTSIEASLTVDRTVGPVDWATPGSLAGLQMLESFCKERLKYFSKDRNNPNKTALSNLSPWIHFGQISVQRCILTVKQYRSKYKEGVEAYIEEAIIRRELADNFCFYNKNYDLIEGAYDWAKTSLKLHEKDKRKYLYTREQLEKGQTHDDLWNAAQIQMAIEGKMHGFLRMYWAKKILEWTGSPTEALETAIYLNDRFNLDGRDPNGYVGCMWSICGIHDQGWKEREIFGKIRYMNYEGCKRKFDVAAFVRKYRGKKL
;
A
#
# COMPACT_ATOMS: atom_id res chain seq x y z
N MET A 1 -36.00 59.78 -17.45
CA MET A 1 -35.19 60.76 -18.22
C MET A 1 -33.84 60.10 -18.42
N LEU A 2 -33.52 59.51 -19.58
CA LEU A 2 -32.99 60.20 -20.77
C LEU A 2 -31.71 61.00 -20.41
N ARG A 3 -30.56 60.88 -21.05
CA ARG A 3 -30.08 60.09 -22.20
C ARG A 3 -28.62 60.53 -22.46
N ASN A 4 -27.85 59.67 -23.15
CA ASN A 4 -26.75 60.00 -24.07
C ASN A 4 -25.42 60.45 -23.43
N ILE A 5 -24.23 60.03 -23.86
CA ILE A 5 -23.62 59.84 -25.21
C ILE A 5 -22.50 58.78 -25.00
N GLY A 6 -22.10 57.84 -25.88
CA GLY A 6 -22.42 57.49 -27.25
C GLY A 6 -21.36 56.49 -27.73
N CYS A 7 -21.76 55.22 -27.90
CA CYS A 7 -21.05 54.17 -28.64
C CYS A 7 -21.84 53.93 -29.93
N LEU A 8 -21.16 53.92 -31.09
CA LEU A 8 -21.57 53.45 -32.43
C LEU A 8 -20.25 53.46 -33.23
N LEU A 9 -19.89 52.59 -34.17
CA LEU A 9 -20.43 51.50 -34.98
C LEU A 9 -19.21 51.08 -35.86
N ASP A 10 -19.04 49.97 -36.57
CA ASP A 10 -19.68 48.66 -36.71
C ASP A 10 -19.03 48.00 -37.95
N TYR A 11 -19.37 46.74 -38.20
CA TYR A 11 -19.30 46.01 -39.48
C TYR A 11 -18.01 45.32 -39.97
N THR A 12 -18.08 44.02 -39.70
CA THR A 12 -17.46 42.84 -40.30
C THR A 12 -17.72 42.61 -41.80
N HIS A 13 -16.68 42.13 -42.51
CA HIS A 13 -16.68 41.37 -43.78
C HIS A 13 -15.50 40.35 -43.67
N SER A 14 -15.42 39.16 -44.27
CA SER A 14 -16.29 38.26 -45.04
C SER A 14 -15.46 36.98 -45.26
N SER A 15 -15.91 35.80 -44.83
CA SER A 15 -16.37 34.67 -45.66
C SER A 15 -15.42 34.11 -46.76
N LEU A 16 -14.83 32.94 -46.50
CA LEU A 16 -14.69 31.76 -47.38
C LEU A 16 -14.03 30.69 -46.48
N ILE A 17 -14.70 29.66 -45.97
CA ILE A 17 -15.03 28.42 -46.68
C ILE A 17 -16.09 27.68 -45.84
N CYS A 18 -17.27 27.49 -46.43
CA CYS A 18 -18.28 26.48 -46.08
C CYS A 18 -18.27 25.55 -47.31
N THR A 19 -18.14 24.23 -47.21
CA THR A 19 -19.19 23.19 -47.21
C THR A 19 -18.37 21.92 -47.57
N THR A 20 -18.41 20.78 -46.88
CA THR A 20 -19.48 19.79 -46.94
C THR A 20 -19.39 18.75 -45.80
N LEU A 21 -20.58 18.43 -45.28
CA LEU A 21 -21.03 17.11 -44.79
C LEU A 21 -20.69 16.65 -43.36
N LYS A 22 -21.47 17.22 -42.43
CA LYS A 22 -22.23 16.42 -41.45
C LYS A 22 -23.52 15.89 -42.11
N GLN A 23 -23.56 14.59 -42.39
CA GLN A 23 -24.71 13.67 -42.57
C GLN A 23 -24.01 12.34 -42.95
N THR A 24 -24.08 11.23 -42.21
CA THR A 24 -25.28 10.61 -41.62
C THR A 24 -24.84 9.65 -40.50
N TYR A 25 -25.55 9.72 -39.37
CA TYR A 25 -25.60 8.70 -38.31
C TYR A 25 -26.57 7.58 -38.79
N TYR A 26 -26.38 6.33 -38.33
CA TYR A 26 -27.21 5.11 -38.53
C TYR A 26 -26.87 4.14 -39.69
N ALA A 27 -27.02 2.84 -39.35
CA ALA A 27 -26.73 1.60 -40.10
C ALA A 27 -25.25 1.17 -40.06
N LEU A 28 -24.81 0.03 -39.49
CA LEU A 28 -25.46 -1.25 -39.23
C LEU A 28 -24.77 -1.99 -38.06
N THR A 29 -25.58 -2.47 -37.13
CA THR A 29 -25.35 -3.76 -36.47
C THR A 29 -26.14 -4.81 -37.28
N CYS A 30 -25.60 -6.02 -37.40
CA CYS A 30 -26.20 -7.25 -37.95
C CYS A 30 -26.06 -7.57 -39.45
N LEU A 31 -25.32 -8.68 -39.69
CA LEU A 31 -25.52 -9.80 -40.64
C LEU A 31 -24.17 -10.13 -41.33
N ARG A 32 -23.44 -11.15 -40.89
CA ARG A 32 -23.55 -12.58 -41.29
C ARG A 32 -23.69 -12.78 -42.81
N THR A 33 -22.85 -13.70 -43.31
CA THR A 33 -22.93 -14.48 -44.56
C THR A 33 -22.34 -13.92 -45.86
N ARG A 34 -21.26 -14.63 -46.27
CA ARG A 34 -20.95 -15.19 -47.60
C ARG A 34 -20.65 -14.26 -48.81
N GLN A 35 -19.44 -14.52 -49.30
CA GLN A 35 -19.07 -14.86 -50.69
C GLN A 35 -18.95 -13.74 -51.73
N LEU A 36 -17.96 -14.01 -52.61
CA LEU A 36 -17.63 -13.40 -53.90
C LEU A 36 -16.86 -12.08 -53.79
N SER A 37 -15.83 -11.77 -54.55
CA SER A 37 -14.82 -12.44 -55.40
C SER A 37 -14.11 -11.28 -56.12
N LEU A 38 -12.78 -11.36 -56.24
CA LEU A 38 -11.84 -10.55 -57.07
C LEU A 38 -12.38 -10.14 -58.47
N PRO A 39 -11.78 -9.20 -59.26
CA PRO A 39 -10.33 -8.85 -59.39
C PRO A 39 -10.03 -7.33 -59.51
N ALA A 40 -8.83 -6.78 -59.19
CA ALA A 40 -7.50 -6.83 -59.84
C ALA A 40 -7.39 -6.08 -61.20
N PHE A 41 -6.58 -5.01 -61.26
CA PHE A 41 -5.82 -4.46 -62.40
C PHE A 41 -4.74 -3.51 -61.82
N GLU A 42 -3.46 -3.92 -61.75
CA GLU A 42 -2.36 -3.72 -62.74
C GLU A 42 -1.85 -2.26 -62.85
N LEU A 43 -0.64 -2.01 -62.34
CA LEU A 43 0.65 -1.86 -63.06
C LEU A 43 0.88 -0.41 -63.56
N SER A 44 1.71 0.35 -62.85
CA SER A 44 3.16 0.55 -63.10
C SER A 44 3.46 1.72 -64.06
N SER A 45 4.29 2.67 -63.62
CA SER A 45 5.70 2.74 -64.04
C SER A 45 6.35 4.11 -63.77
N LYS A 46 7.58 4.06 -63.23
CA LYS A 46 8.81 4.84 -63.58
C LYS A 46 8.77 6.38 -63.38
N LYS A 47 9.84 7.11 -62.99
CA LYS A 47 11.28 6.90 -62.72
C LYS A 47 11.87 8.24 -62.21
N PHE A 48 13.16 8.20 -61.78
CA PHE A 48 14.17 9.29 -61.55
C PHE A 48 14.42 9.64 -60.06
N LYS A 49 15.54 9.16 -59.48
CA LYS A 49 16.93 9.71 -59.43
C LYS A 49 17.00 10.98 -58.56
N SER A 50 17.97 11.28 -57.70
CA SER A 50 19.11 10.61 -57.05
C SER A 50 19.82 11.74 -56.27
N VAL A 51 20.05 11.64 -54.96
CA VAL A 51 21.12 12.41 -54.28
C VAL A 51 21.63 11.57 -53.10
N GLN A 52 22.94 11.29 -53.10
CA GLN A 52 23.68 10.68 -52.00
C GLN A 52 24.02 11.75 -50.94
N PHE A 53 23.92 11.40 -49.66
CA PHE A 53 24.86 11.86 -48.64
C PHE A 53 25.10 10.74 -47.63
N ASN A 54 26.38 10.42 -47.42
CA ASN A 54 26.87 9.49 -46.40
C ASN A 54 27.02 10.22 -45.07
N SER A 55 26.50 9.65 -43.98
CA SER A 55 27.22 9.51 -42.70
C SER A 55 26.41 8.63 -41.73
N HIS A 56 27.00 7.47 -41.43
CA HIS A 56 26.87 6.70 -40.19
C HIS A 56 26.93 7.63 -38.95
N LEU A 57 26.34 7.40 -37.78
CA LEU A 57 25.89 6.20 -37.06
C LEU A 57 25.03 6.68 -35.85
N PHE A 58 24.26 5.77 -35.25
CA PHE A 58 23.40 5.89 -34.04
C PHE A 58 21.98 6.40 -34.23
N TYR A 59 21.07 5.53 -34.69
CA TYR A 59 19.69 5.43 -34.19
C TYR A 59 19.07 4.08 -34.61
N SER A 60 19.00 3.12 -33.70
CA SER A 60 18.12 1.93 -33.72
C SER A 60 18.09 1.40 -32.28
N GLU A 61 16.97 1.17 -31.61
CA GLU A 61 15.81 0.39 -32.03
C GLU A 61 14.55 0.82 -31.24
N ILE A 62 13.55 1.37 -31.95
CA ILE A 62 12.13 1.21 -31.61
C ILE A 62 11.40 1.10 -32.96
N TYR A 63 10.51 0.10 -33.08
CA TYR A 63 9.55 -0.20 -34.17
C TYR A 63 9.94 -1.25 -35.22
N LEU A 64 9.50 -2.49 -34.95
CA LEU A 64 8.87 -3.52 -35.82
C LEU A 64 9.05 -4.85 -35.06
N GLU A 65 8.06 -5.70 -34.78
CA GLU A 65 6.98 -6.20 -35.62
C GLU A 65 5.73 -6.59 -34.82
N PHE A 66 4.56 -6.33 -35.40
CA PHE A 66 3.27 -6.89 -35.05
C PHE A 66 2.85 -7.81 -36.22
N VAL A 67 2.46 -9.05 -35.90
CA VAL A 67 1.67 -10.03 -36.69
C VAL A 67 2.36 -10.84 -37.79
N HIS A 68 2.55 -12.14 -37.54
CA HIS A 68 1.94 -13.18 -38.38
C HIS A 68 1.62 -14.47 -37.58
N HIS A 69 0.45 -15.01 -37.91
CA HIS A 69 -0.31 -16.11 -37.30
C HIS A 69 0.16 -17.49 -37.79
N ASN A 70 0.14 -18.54 -36.94
CA ASN A 70 -0.91 -19.56 -37.02
C ASN A 70 -0.76 -20.73 -36.04
N ALA A 71 -1.93 -21.23 -35.65
CA ALA A 71 -2.17 -22.36 -34.77
C ALA A 71 -2.21 -23.69 -35.54
N SER A 72 -1.47 -24.67 -35.04
CA SER A 72 -1.76 -26.13 -35.05
C SER A 72 -0.66 -26.70 -34.14
N VAL A 73 -0.91 -27.35 -33.02
CA VAL A 73 -1.41 -28.71 -32.87
C VAL A 73 -1.89 -28.85 -31.41
N ARG A 74 -3.21 -28.90 -31.22
CA ARG A 74 -3.85 -29.48 -30.03
C ARG A 74 -4.74 -30.60 -30.53
N GLN A 75 -4.22 -31.82 -30.55
CA GLN A 75 -4.96 -33.08 -30.46
C GLN A 75 -3.96 -34.22 -30.66
N LEU A 76 -3.50 -34.84 -29.56
CA LEU A 76 -2.97 -36.21 -29.44
C LEU A 76 -2.04 -36.30 -28.22
N GLN A 77 -2.62 -36.30 -27.00
CA GLN A 77 -2.14 -37.07 -25.83
C GLN A 77 -3.07 -36.85 -24.62
N VAL A 78 -4.38 -36.98 -24.85
CA VAL A 78 -5.34 -37.31 -23.79
C VAL A 78 -5.76 -38.75 -24.08
N ARG A 79 -4.95 -39.69 -23.60
CA ARG A 79 -5.17 -41.14 -23.47
C ARG A 79 -3.80 -41.75 -23.23
N PHE A 80 -3.40 -41.84 -21.97
CA PHE A 80 -2.38 -42.73 -21.39
C PHE A 80 -1.87 -42.11 -20.09
N SER A 81 -2.66 -42.23 -19.01
CA SER A 81 -2.19 -42.30 -17.60
C SER A 81 -3.35 -42.37 -16.59
N THR A 82 -4.48 -42.97 -16.97
CA THR A 82 -5.58 -43.29 -16.04
C THR A 82 -5.61 -44.77 -15.61
N SER A 83 -4.55 -45.54 -15.83
CA SER A 83 -4.45 -46.93 -15.32
C SER A 83 -3.45 -47.15 -14.19
N ILE A 84 -2.67 -46.15 -13.77
CA ILE A 84 -1.62 -46.33 -12.72
C ILE A 84 -2.05 -45.84 -11.32
N ILE A 85 -3.18 -45.11 -11.21
CA ILE A 85 -3.62 -44.53 -9.93
C ILE A 85 -4.66 -45.39 -9.19
N LYS A 86 -5.23 -46.43 -9.81
CA LYS A 86 -6.24 -47.29 -9.15
C LYS A 86 -5.68 -48.45 -8.30
N ASN A 87 -4.38 -48.77 -8.38
CA ASN A 87 -3.78 -49.89 -7.61
C ASN A 87 -2.89 -49.51 -6.43
N ARG A 88 -2.78 -48.22 -6.05
CA ARG A 88 -2.04 -47.78 -4.84
C ARG A 88 -2.92 -47.32 -3.67
N MET A 89 -4.25 -47.29 -3.84
CA MET A 89 -5.19 -46.91 -2.78
C MET A 89 -5.84 -48.10 -2.06
N ALA A 90 -5.51 -49.34 -2.44
CA ALA A 90 -6.07 -50.55 -1.81
C ALA A 90 -5.22 -51.12 -0.66
N GLU A 91 -3.94 -50.75 -0.51
CA GLU A 91 -3.04 -51.35 0.50
C GLU A 91 -2.78 -50.49 1.75
N LYS A 92 -3.16 -49.20 1.76
CA LYS A 92 -3.03 -48.36 2.97
C LYS A 92 -4.23 -48.39 3.92
N LYS A 93 -5.30 -49.11 3.57
CA LYS A 93 -6.53 -49.21 4.38
C LYS A 93 -6.59 -50.41 5.33
N LYS A 94 -5.50 -51.16 5.51
CA LYS A 94 -5.43 -52.34 6.40
C LYS A 94 -4.46 -52.23 7.59
N MET A 95 -3.92 -51.05 7.90
CA MET A 95 -2.93 -50.89 8.99
C MET A 95 -3.22 -49.79 10.04
N SER A 96 -4.45 -49.29 10.18
CA SER A 96 -4.79 -48.37 11.30
C SER A 96 -6.00 -48.79 12.14
N ALA A 97 -6.32 -50.08 12.15
CA ALA A 97 -7.34 -50.66 13.05
C ALA A 97 -6.67 -51.58 14.08
N LYS A 98 -5.85 -50.99 14.96
CA LYS A 98 -5.52 -51.56 16.27
C LYS A 98 -4.91 -50.45 17.14
N ARG A 99 -5.35 -50.40 18.40
CA ARG A 99 -5.05 -49.41 19.46
C ARG A 99 -5.95 -48.17 19.51
N LYS A 100 -7.18 -48.40 19.98
CA LYS A 100 -7.85 -47.57 20.98
C LYS A 100 -8.15 -48.46 22.19
N MET A 101 -7.78 -48.00 23.39
CA MET A 101 -8.54 -48.00 24.66
C MET A 101 -7.63 -48.16 25.88
N GLU A 102 -7.73 -47.16 26.78
CA GLU A 102 -7.66 -47.14 28.27
C GLU A 102 -7.37 -45.65 28.66
N THR A 103 -8.36 -44.83 29.06
CA THR A 103 -8.96 -44.57 30.41
C THR A 103 -7.91 -44.14 31.46
N ASP A 104 -8.07 -43.14 32.35
CA ASP A 104 -9.05 -42.08 32.60
C ASP A 104 -8.44 -41.08 33.65
N GLU A 105 -9.02 -39.88 33.76
CA GLU A 105 -9.14 -38.97 34.94
C GLU A 105 -7.92 -38.37 35.72
N ASN A 106 -7.79 -37.02 35.68
CA ASN A 106 -7.85 -36.08 36.83
C ASN A 106 -7.66 -34.58 36.44
N PRO A 107 -8.15 -33.60 37.24
CA PRO A 107 -8.44 -32.21 36.82
C PRO A 107 -7.27 -31.20 36.99
N PRO A 108 -7.33 -29.99 36.38
CA PRO A 108 -6.16 -29.13 36.25
C PRO A 108 -6.01 -28.08 37.37
N THR A 109 -4.85 -28.09 38.03
CA THR A 109 -4.33 -26.97 38.84
C THR A 109 -3.73 -25.86 37.96
N GLU A 110 -4.08 -24.62 38.30
CA GLU A 110 -3.61 -23.38 37.68
C GLU A 110 -2.07 -23.27 37.67
N LYS A 111 -1.48 -23.07 36.47
CA LYS A 111 -0.12 -22.55 36.33
C LYS A 111 -0.11 -21.37 35.36
N LYS A 112 0.26 -20.21 35.92
CA LYS A 112 0.63 -18.98 35.20
C LYS A 112 1.68 -19.32 34.13
N GLN A 113 1.32 -19.19 32.86
CA GLN A 113 2.28 -19.21 31.76
C GLN A 113 3.07 -17.89 31.76
N LYS A 114 4.30 -17.95 32.26
CA LYS A 114 5.37 -17.06 31.80
C LYS A 114 5.62 -17.40 30.32
N LEU A 115 5.55 -16.40 29.45
CA LEU A 115 6.07 -16.49 28.09
C LEU A 115 7.58 -16.68 28.21
N GLY A 116 8.04 -17.94 28.15
CA GLY A 116 9.45 -18.25 28.00
C GLY A 116 9.84 -18.00 26.55
N THR A 117 10.78 -17.08 26.35
CA THR A 117 11.57 -16.97 25.11
C THR A 117 12.32 -18.27 24.93
N SER A 118 11.82 -19.13 24.04
CA SER A 118 12.57 -20.27 23.55
C SER A 118 13.34 -19.82 22.30
N ASP A 119 14.65 -19.63 22.43
CA ASP A 119 15.60 -19.42 21.35
C ASP A 119 15.65 -20.66 20.43
N ILE A 120 14.71 -20.75 19.49
CA ILE A 120 14.64 -21.85 18.51
C ILE A 120 14.40 -21.28 17.10
N LYS A 121 15.50 -21.19 16.31
CA LYS A 121 15.56 -21.18 14.84
C LYS A 121 14.82 -20.03 14.10
N SER A 122 15.00 -18.76 14.49
CA SER A 122 14.60 -17.64 13.60
C SER A 122 15.55 -17.49 12.41
N ASP A 123 16.82 -17.85 12.57
CA ASP A 123 17.86 -17.63 11.55
C ASP A 123 17.54 -18.37 10.24
N ASP A 124 17.06 -19.61 10.32
CA ASP A 124 16.69 -20.41 9.15
C ASP A 124 15.59 -19.75 8.27
N PHE A 125 14.67 -18.98 8.85
CA PHE A 125 13.63 -18.31 8.07
C PHE A 125 14.15 -17.06 7.36
N ILE A 126 14.96 -16.26 8.05
CA ILE A 126 15.60 -15.07 7.47
C ILE A 126 16.60 -15.49 6.39
N ASP A 127 17.38 -16.53 6.64
CA ASP A 127 18.33 -17.11 5.68
C ASP A 127 17.62 -17.62 4.42
N LYS A 128 16.46 -18.27 4.56
CA LYS A 128 15.64 -18.69 3.42
C LYS A 128 15.16 -17.51 2.59
N ILE A 129 14.74 -16.42 3.23
CA ILE A 129 14.34 -15.21 2.52
C ILE A 129 15.55 -14.60 1.80
N SER A 130 16.70 -14.50 2.47
CA SER A 130 17.94 -14.01 1.87
C SER A 130 18.34 -14.85 0.65
N ALA A 131 18.38 -16.17 0.80
CA ALA A 131 18.67 -17.12 -0.27
C ALA A 131 17.64 -17.01 -1.43
N SER A 132 16.36 -16.79 -1.13
CA SER A 132 15.34 -16.60 -2.16
C SER A 132 15.64 -15.39 -3.05
N ARG A 133 16.18 -14.30 -2.48
CA ARG A 133 16.61 -13.12 -3.24
C ARG A 133 17.84 -13.43 -4.07
N SER A 134 18.88 -14.01 -3.46
CA SER A 134 20.13 -14.37 -4.16
C SER A 134 19.92 -15.37 -5.30
N ASN A 135 18.90 -16.22 -5.21
CA ASN A 135 18.52 -17.14 -6.27
C ASN A 135 17.84 -16.46 -7.48
N VAL A 136 17.36 -15.22 -7.34
CA VAL A 136 16.79 -14.46 -8.47
C VAL A 136 17.90 -13.98 -9.40
N CYS A 137 18.90 -13.30 -8.85
CA CYS A 137 20.11 -12.84 -9.54
C CYS A 137 21.12 -12.31 -8.53
N LYS A 138 22.35 -12.04 -8.96
CA LYS A 138 23.42 -11.53 -8.07
C LYS A 138 23.27 -10.05 -7.76
N SER A 139 22.80 -9.28 -8.74
CA SER A 139 22.65 -7.83 -8.64
C SER A 139 21.41 -7.36 -9.39
N ILE A 140 20.83 -6.23 -8.95
CA ILE A 140 19.72 -5.59 -9.65
C ILE A 140 20.06 -5.19 -11.09
N SER A 141 21.33 -5.03 -11.44
CA SER A 141 21.76 -4.78 -12.83
C SER A 141 21.32 -5.88 -13.80
N GLU A 142 21.37 -7.14 -13.37
CA GLU A 142 20.97 -8.34 -14.13
C GLU A 142 19.44 -8.54 -14.16
N PHE A 143 18.72 -7.95 -13.20
CA PHE A 143 17.28 -8.12 -13.08
C PHE A 143 16.52 -7.32 -14.15
N LYS A 144 15.55 -7.98 -14.80
CA LYS A 144 14.59 -7.33 -15.70
C LYS A 144 13.55 -6.52 -14.89
N PHE A 145 13.95 -5.33 -14.48
CA PHE A 145 13.11 -4.43 -13.69
C PHE A 145 11.86 -3.99 -14.46
N ASN A 146 10.68 -4.11 -13.84
CA ASN A 146 9.43 -3.64 -14.42
C ASN A 146 9.31 -2.12 -14.29
N LYS A 147 9.63 -1.41 -15.38
CA LYS A 147 9.62 0.06 -15.42
C LYS A 147 8.25 0.70 -15.16
N LYS A 148 7.14 -0.06 -15.25
CA LYS A 148 5.79 0.43 -14.91
C LYS A 148 5.62 0.77 -13.42
N ARG A 149 6.55 0.31 -12.58
CA ARG A 149 6.65 0.73 -11.16
C ARG A 149 7.15 2.16 -10.99
N VAL A 150 7.67 2.80 -12.04
CA VAL A 150 8.33 4.11 -11.98
C VAL A 150 7.53 5.16 -12.73
N ARG A 151 7.39 6.34 -12.14
CA ARG A 151 6.97 7.57 -12.82
C ARG A 151 8.13 8.56 -12.80
N VAL A 152 8.46 9.14 -13.94
CA VAL A 152 9.37 10.28 -14.01
C VAL A 152 8.54 11.54 -13.77
N LEU A 153 8.89 12.33 -12.76
CA LEU A 153 8.13 13.52 -12.35
C LEU A 153 8.72 14.81 -12.94
N SER A 154 10.04 14.84 -13.17
CA SER A 154 10.74 15.92 -13.83
C SER A 154 10.52 15.95 -15.35
N LYS A 155 10.68 17.13 -15.96
CA LYS A 155 10.73 17.29 -17.42
C LYS A 155 12.04 16.75 -18.01
N VAL A 156 13.16 17.02 -17.32
CA VAL A 156 14.47 16.49 -17.66
C VAL A 156 14.51 15.00 -17.31
N LYS A 157 15.06 14.21 -18.22
CA LYS A 157 15.18 12.74 -18.09
C LYS A 157 16.63 12.28 -18.11
N ASP A 158 17.53 13.10 -18.63
CA ASP A 158 18.93 12.79 -18.76
C ASP A 158 19.65 13.08 -17.46
N PHE A 159 20.61 12.22 -17.12
CA PHE A 159 21.47 12.39 -15.97
C PHE A 159 22.64 13.32 -16.36
N PRO A 160 23.03 14.28 -15.51
CA PRO A 160 24.25 15.07 -15.73
C PRO A 160 25.48 14.16 -15.85
N GLU A 161 26.34 14.42 -16.85
CA GLU A 161 27.52 13.59 -17.14
C GLU A 161 28.53 13.57 -15.99
N ASP A 162 28.74 14.70 -15.32
CA ASP A 162 29.72 14.85 -14.22
C ASP A 162 29.16 14.53 -12.83
N SER A 163 28.01 13.86 -12.74
CA SER A 163 27.36 13.57 -11.46
C SER A 163 28.22 12.68 -10.53
N GLN A 164 28.09 12.90 -9.22
CA GLN A 164 28.87 12.20 -8.20
C GLN A 164 28.02 11.28 -7.31
N GLY A 165 26.74 11.10 -7.65
CA GLY A 165 25.87 10.16 -6.94
C GLY A 165 24.43 10.15 -7.42
N VAL A 166 23.70 9.12 -6.97
CA VAL A 166 22.23 9.04 -7.06
C VAL A 166 21.69 9.04 -5.63
N VAL A 167 20.59 9.75 -5.40
CA VAL A 167 19.91 9.76 -4.09
C VAL A 167 18.61 8.95 -4.17
N TYR A 168 18.43 8.02 -3.24
CA TYR A 168 17.11 7.55 -2.82
C TYR A 168 16.62 8.39 -1.63
N TRP A 169 15.68 9.28 -1.88
CA TRP A 169 14.90 9.96 -0.84
C TRP A 169 13.82 9.02 -0.32
N MET A 170 14.15 8.32 0.77
CA MET A 170 13.29 7.40 1.48
C MET A 170 12.26 8.17 2.32
N SER A 171 11.00 7.73 2.29
CA SER A 171 9.92 8.30 3.09
C SER A 171 9.00 7.21 3.65
N ARG A 172 8.14 6.61 2.81
CA ARG A 172 7.14 5.60 3.22
C ARG A 172 7.73 4.21 3.38
N ASP A 173 8.72 3.84 2.58
CA ASP A 173 9.24 2.47 2.51
C ASP A 173 10.59 2.35 3.24
N GLN A 174 10.54 2.33 4.58
CA GLN A 174 11.72 2.40 5.47
C GLN A 174 12.37 1.03 5.70
N ARG A 175 12.89 0.44 4.62
CA ARG A 175 13.65 -0.82 4.61
C ARG A 175 14.62 -0.86 3.45
N VAL A 176 15.71 -1.61 3.61
CA VAL A 176 16.71 -1.83 2.56
C VAL A 176 16.26 -2.92 1.60
N GLN A 177 15.99 -4.12 2.11
CA GLN A 177 15.60 -5.27 1.28
C GLN A 177 14.10 -5.27 0.95
N ASP A 178 13.73 -5.92 -0.15
CA ASP A 178 12.34 -5.96 -0.67
C ASP A 178 11.72 -4.57 -0.90
N ASN A 179 12.55 -3.61 -1.33
CA ASN A 179 12.17 -2.23 -1.61
C ASN A 179 12.42 -1.90 -3.10
N TRP A 180 11.35 -1.73 -3.88
CA TRP A 180 11.49 -1.44 -5.31
C TRP A 180 12.08 -0.06 -5.60
N ALA A 181 11.88 0.93 -4.73
CA ALA A 181 12.46 2.27 -4.88
C ALA A 181 13.97 2.23 -4.65
N PHE A 182 14.40 1.53 -3.59
CA PHE A 182 15.81 1.29 -3.29
C PHE A 182 16.50 0.53 -4.42
N LEU A 183 15.91 -0.59 -4.85
CA LEU A 183 16.43 -1.40 -5.97
C LEU A 183 16.56 -0.56 -7.25
N TYR A 184 15.56 0.26 -7.57
CA TYR A 184 15.62 1.14 -8.73
C TYR A 184 16.74 2.18 -8.62
N ALA A 185 16.90 2.80 -7.45
CA ALA A 185 17.98 3.75 -7.18
C ALA A 185 19.37 3.10 -7.32
N GLN A 186 19.57 1.90 -6.76
CA GLN A 186 20.82 1.15 -6.93
C GLN A 186 21.06 0.78 -8.40
N LYS A 187 20.01 0.38 -9.14
CA LYS A 187 20.14 0.08 -10.58
C LYS A 187 20.58 1.31 -11.37
N LEU A 188 20.07 2.49 -11.04
CA LEU A 188 20.48 3.75 -11.66
C LEU A 188 21.93 4.10 -11.30
N ALA A 189 22.28 4.06 -10.02
CA ALA A 189 23.64 4.34 -9.55
C ALA A 189 24.69 3.41 -10.18
N LEU A 190 24.39 2.11 -10.26
CA LEU A 190 25.26 1.12 -10.92
C LEU A 190 25.41 1.39 -12.42
N LYS A 191 24.33 1.81 -13.10
CA LYS A 191 24.38 2.14 -14.53
C LYS A 191 25.22 3.39 -14.80
N MET A 192 25.19 4.35 -13.89
CA MET A 192 25.94 5.61 -13.99
C MET A 192 27.36 5.51 -13.40
N GLU A 193 27.71 4.38 -12.81
CA GLU A 193 29.01 4.16 -12.15
C GLU A 193 29.33 5.15 -11.02
N VAL A 194 28.30 5.54 -10.28
CA VAL A 194 28.40 6.52 -9.18
C VAL A 194 27.92 5.93 -7.85
N PRO A 195 28.32 6.54 -6.71
CA PRO A 195 27.79 6.21 -5.38
C PRO A 195 26.27 6.29 -5.28
N LEU A 196 25.70 5.45 -4.41
CA LEU A 196 24.30 5.52 -3.99
C LEU A 196 24.23 6.14 -2.59
N HIS A 197 23.38 7.14 -2.46
CA HIS A 197 23.03 7.77 -1.19
C HIS A 197 21.58 7.49 -0.84
N VAL A 198 21.30 7.24 0.43
CA VAL A 198 19.94 7.15 0.97
C VAL A 198 19.75 8.34 1.90
N CYS A 199 18.73 9.15 1.64
CA CYS A 199 18.39 10.30 2.48
C CYS A 199 17.00 10.10 3.09
N PHE A 200 16.89 10.34 4.40
CA PHE A 200 15.62 10.49 5.09
C PHE A 200 15.51 11.90 5.66
N CYS A 201 14.41 12.62 5.37
CA CYS A 201 14.19 13.97 5.87
C CYS A 201 13.26 13.93 7.10
N LEU A 202 13.82 14.16 8.28
CA LEU A 202 13.09 14.11 9.55
C LEU A 202 12.58 15.51 9.92
N VAL A 203 11.25 15.64 10.00
CA VAL A 203 10.59 16.85 10.53
C VAL A 203 10.37 16.71 12.04
N PRO A 204 10.49 17.81 12.83
CA PRO A 204 10.37 17.75 14.30
C PRO A 204 8.95 17.42 14.79
N LYS A 205 7.94 17.59 13.92
CA LYS A 205 6.53 17.20 14.14
C LYS A 205 5.86 16.84 12.81
N PHE A 206 5.02 15.80 12.82
CA PHE A 206 4.25 15.35 11.65
C PHE A 206 2.82 14.97 12.05
N LEU A 207 1.83 15.73 11.57
CA LEU A 207 0.40 15.52 11.88
C LEU A 207 0.17 15.32 13.39
N GLU A 208 -0.63 14.32 13.76
CA GLU A 208 -0.92 13.90 15.14
C GLU A 208 0.05 12.83 15.67
N ALA A 209 1.18 12.61 14.99
CA ALA A 209 2.16 11.61 15.42
C ALA A 209 2.77 11.99 16.77
N THR A 210 2.62 11.08 17.72
CA THR A 210 3.19 11.14 19.07
C THR A 210 4.57 10.47 19.14
N ILE A 211 5.24 10.55 20.29
CA ILE A 211 6.55 9.92 20.51
C ILE A 211 6.52 8.41 20.25
N ARG A 212 5.39 7.73 20.46
CA ARG A 212 5.18 6.33 20.06
C ARG A 212 5.58 6.06 18.60
N HIS A 213 5.13 6.93 17.70
CA HIS A 213 5.34 6.77 16.26
C HIS A 213 6.77 7.10 15.88
N TYR A 214 7.29 8.20 16.42
CA TYR A 214 8.67 8.61 16.17
C TYR A 214 9.67 7.59 16.70
N HIS A 215 9.45 7.03 17.89
CA HIS A 215 10.27 5.95 18.42
C HIS A 215 10.24 4.73 17.48
N PHE A 216 9.05 4.27 17.08
CA PHE A 216 8.94 3.12 16.17
C PHE A 216 9.63 3.36 14.81
N MET A 217 9.48 4.57 14.27
CA MET A 217 10.14 4.98 13.03
C MET A 217 11.67 5.05 13.18
N MET A 218 12.17 5.76 14.19
CA MET A 218 13.59 6.01 14.39
C MET A 218 14.37 4.74 14.72
N GLU A 219 13.85 3.84 15.55
CA GLU A 219 14.48 2.54 15.78
C GLU A 219 14.55 1.71 14.50
N GLY A 220 13.54 1.79 13.63
CA GLY A 220 13.60 1.18 12.30
C GLY A 220 14.65 1.82 11.39
N LEU A 221 14.79 3.15 11.43
CA LEU A 221 15.81 3.86 10.65
C LEU A 221 17.24 3.58 11.15
N LYS A 222 17.45 3.32 12.45
CA LYS A 222 18.73 2.81 12.97
C LYS A 222 19.11 1.48 12.33
N GLU A 223 18.14 0.57 12.15
CA GLU A 223 18.38 -0.69 11.43
C GLU A 223 18.71 -0.44 9.95
N VAL A 224 18.01 0.51 9.30
CA VAL A 224 18.33 0.92 7.92
C VAL A 224 19.74 1.48 7.80
N GLU A 225 20.18 2.34 8.71
CA GLU A 225 21.55 2.86 8.76
C GLU A 225 22.57 1.72 8.83
N GLN A 226 22.36 0.76 9.74
CA GLN A 226 23.24 -0.40 9.91
C GLN A 226 23.30 -1.28 8.66
N ASP A 227 22.16 -1.52 8.01
CA ASP A 227 22.09 -2.34 6.81
C ASP A 227 22.68 -1.63 5.59
N CYS A 228 22.50 -0.32 5.45
CA CYS A 228 23.16 0.50 4.44
C CYS A 228 24.69 0.44 4.61
N ASN A 229 25.20 0.56 5.85
CA ASN A 229 26.62 0.47 6.15
C ASN A 229 27.22 -0.89 5.75
N LYS A 230 26.54 -2.01 6.03
CA LYS A 230 26.97 -3.36 5.59
C LYS A 230 27.04 -3.52 4.06
N LEU A 231 26.32 -2.68 3.33
CA LEU A 231 26.24 -2.70 1.87
C LEU A 231 27.09 -1.61 1.22
N GLU A 232 27.92 -0.90 1.98
CA GLU A 232 28.74 0.24 1.48
C GLU A 232 27.88 1.33 0.81
N ILE A 233 26.69 1.58 1.35
CA ILE A 233 25.74 2.60 0.89
C ILE A 233 25.62 3.66 1.97
N ALA A 234 25.80 4.93 1.61
CA ALA A 234 25.72 6.01 2.59
C ALA A 234 24.27 6.32 2.96
N PHE A 235 23.96 6.26 4.26
CA PHE A 235 22.69 6.72 4.82
C PHE A 235 22.86 8.09 5.47
N HIS A 236 21.94 9.00 5.17
CA HIS A 236 21.93 10.37 5.66
C HIS A 236 20.58 10.71 6.27
N LEU A 237 20.60 11.22 7.50
CA LEU A 237 19.42 11.75 8.16
C LEU A 237 19.47 13.28 8.13
N LEU A 238 18.62 13.88 7.30
CA LEU A 238 18.53 15.32 7.13
C LEU A 238 17.44 15.86 8.05
N ILE A 239 17.77 16.85 8.89
CA ILE A 239 16.79 17.44 9.83
C ILE A 239 16.14 18.65 9.18
N GLY A 240 14.84 18.56 8.88
CA GLY A 240 14.08 19.63 8.24
C GLY A 240 13.09 19.12 7.19
N TYR A 241 12.35 20.04 6.59
CA TYR A 241 11.44 19.69 5.48
C TYR A 241 12.27 19.35 4.24
N ALA A 242 11.86 18.29 3.52
CA ALA A 242 12.59 17.79 2.36
C ALA A 242 12.85 18.87 1.30
N LYS A 243 11.88 19.75 1.04
CA LYS A 243 12.04 20.85 0.07
C LYS A 243 13.14 21.85 0.42
N ASP A 244 13.51 21.97 1.70
CA ASP A 244 14.49 22.93 2.18
C ASP A 244 15.89 22.29 2.26
N VAL A 245 15.97 21.01 2.69
CA VAL A 245 17.26 20.35 2.97
C VAL A 245 17.75 19.45 1.84
N LEU A 246 16.85 18.80 1.10
CA LEU A 246 17.23 17.84 0.07
C LEU A 246 17.83 18.51 -1.18
N PRO A 247 17.31 19.65 -1.70
CA PRO A 247 17.95 20.34 -2.83
C PRO A 247 19.36 20.80 -2.51
N GLN A 248 19.58 21.30 -1.29
CA GLN A 248 20.92 21.70 -0.84
C GLN A 248 21.86 20.49 -0.81
N PHE A 249 21.42 19.36 -0.25
CA PHE A 249 22.18 18.10 -0.29
C PHE A 249 22.51 17.68 -1.74
N VAL A 250 21.53 17.78 -2.65
CA VAL A 250 21.72 17.47 -4.07
C VAL A 250 22.80 18.32 -4.71
N THR A 251 22.84 19.62 -4.40
CA THR A 251 23.87 20.55 -4.89
C THR A 251 25.24 20.26 -4.26
N ASP A 252 25.31 20.12 -2.94
CA ASP A 252 26.58 19.96 -2.22
C ASP A 252 27.31 18.65 -2.54
N HIS A 253 26.55 17.63 -2.96
CA HIS A 253 27.08 16.31 -3.33
C HIS A 253 27.08 16.03 -4.84
N ASP A 254 26.82 17.04 -5.68
CA ASP A 254 26.76 16.90 -7.15
C ASP A 254 25.87 15.72 -7.61
N ILE A 255 24.70 15.56 -7.00
CA ILE A 255 23.81 14.42 -7.24
C ILE A 255 23.18 14.53 -8.63
N GLY A 256 23.27 13.45 -9.41
CA GLY A 256 22.79 13.38 -10.79
C GLY A 256 21.33 12.98 -10.95
N GLY A 257 20.69 12.49 -9.90
CA GLY A 257 19.27 12.14 -9.94
C GLY A 257 18.71 11.70 -8.59
N VAL A 258 17.41 11.92 -8.43
CA VAL A 258 16.66 11.61 -7.20
C VAL A 258 15.61 10.54 -7.49
N VAL A 259 15.53 9.54 -6.62
CA VAL A 259 14.46 8.54 -6.60
C VAL A 259 13.72 8.69 -5.27
N THR A 260 12.39 8.62 -5.27
CA THR A 260 11.59 8.58 -4.04
C THR A 260 10.51 7.51 -4.11
N ASP A 261 9.96 7.12 -2.95
CA ASP A 261 8.87 6.16 -2.85
C ASP A 261 7.48 6.84 -2.98
N PHE A 262 6.42 6.03 -3.00
CA PHE A 262 5.05 6.48 -3.29
C PHE A 262 4.15 6.43 -2.05
N SER A 263 3.49 7.55 -1.78
CA SER A 263 2.35 7.64 -0.88
C SER A 263 1.24 8.48 -1.53
N PRO A 264 -0.03 8.03 -1.50
CA PRO A 264 -1.14 8.75 -2.13
C PRO A 264 -1.73 9.87 -1.25
N LEU A 265 -1.22 10.05 -0.02
CA LEU A 265 -1.75 11.05 0.90
C LEU A 265 -1.37 12.47 0.47
N HIS A 266 -2.20 13.44 0.82
CA HIS A 266 -2.02 14.85 0.46
C HIS A 266 -0.65 15.40 0.84
N THR A 267 -0.26 15.22 2.10
CA THR A 267 0.99 15.79 2.61
C THR A 267 2.24 15.21 1.92
N PRO A 268 2.42 13.88 1.80
CA PRO A 268 3.51 13.30 1.02
C PRO A 268 3.49 13.67 -0.47
N MET A 269 2.33 13.72 -1.12
CA MET A 269 2.23 14.15 -2.52
C MET A 269 2.69 15.60 -2.68
N GLN A 270 2.28 16.49 -1.77
CA GLN A 270 2.73 17.88 -1.76
C GLN A 270 4.24 17.99 -1.54
N TRP A 271 4.82 17.19 -0.64
CA TRP A 271 6.28 17.18 -0.45
C TRP A 271 7.03 16.81 -1.72
N VAL A 272 6.53 15.82 -2.46
CA VAL A 272 7.12 15.41 -3.73
C VAL A 272 7.03 16.54 -4.77
N ASP A 273 5.89 17.23 -4.86
CA ASP A 273 5.73 18.39 -5.75
C ASP A 273 6.65 19.56 -5.36
N ASP A 274 6.76 19.85 -4.07
CA ASP A 274 7.63 20.89 -3.52
C ASP A 274 9.11 20.59 -3.80
N VAL A 275 9.57 19.36 -3.54
CA VAL A 275 10.94 18.93 -3.84
C VAL A 275 11.20 18.97 -5.35
N THR A 276 10.28 18.47 -6.17
CA THR A 276 10.41 18.50 -7.63
C THR A 276 10.58 19.94 -8.14
N THR A 277 9.93 20.91 -7.51
CA THR A 277 10.03 22.33 -7.85
C THR A 277 11.34 22.96 -7.35
N ALA A 278 11.82 22.56 -6.18
CA ALA A 278 13.00 23.12 -5.54
C ALA A 278 14.32 22.54 -6.04
N LEU A 279 14.32 21.33 -6.64
CA LEU A 279 15.52 20.72 -7.20
C LEU A 279 16.12 21.55 -8.36
N PRO A 280 17.44 21.50 -8.57
CA PRO A 280 18.05 22.13 -9.74
C PRO A 280 17.44 21.58 -11.03
N LYS A 281 17.20 22.47 -12.02
CA LYS A 281 16.37 22.16 -13.20
C LYS A 281 16.91 21.00 -14.07
N ASN A 282 18.21 20.71 -13.99
CA ASN A 282 18.88 19.64 -14.71
C ASN A 282 18.85 18.29 -13.96
N ILE A 283 18.30 18.22 -12.75
CA ILE A 283 18.27 16.98 -11.96
C ILE A 283 16.93 16.26 -12.17
N PRO A 284 16.94 15.03 -12.73
CA PRO A 284 15.73 14.23 -12.85
C PRO A 284 15.27 13.70 -11.49
N ILE A 285 13.95 13.64 -11.29
CA ILE A 285 13.32 12.97 -10.14
C ILE A 285 12.34 11.90 -10.61
N CYS A 286 12.48 10.70 -10.04
CA CYS A 286 11.61 9.56 -10.28
C CYS A 286 10.91 9.15 -9.00
N GLN A 287 9.66 8.72 -9.11
CA GLN A 287 8.91 8.11 -8.02
C GLN A 287 8.60 6.66 -8.33
N VAL A 288 8.78 5.78 -7.34
CA VAL A 288 8.58 4.34 -7.47
C VAL A 288 7.53 3.87 -6.49
N ASP A 289 6.55 3.09 -6.97
CA ASP A 289 5.65 2.38 -6.06
C ASP A 289 6.36 1.14 -5.48
N ALA A 290 6.90 1.32 -4.28
CA ALA A 290 7.56 0.29 -3.49
C ALA A 290 6.65 -0.31 -2.39
N HIS A 291 5.45 0.24 -2.24
CA HIS A 291 4.51 -0.15 -1.19
C HIS A 291 3.48 -1.15 -1.69
N ASN A 292 2.98 -0.97 -2.91
CA ASN A 292 1.98 -1.83 -3.54
C ASN A 292 2.62 -2.93 -4.39
N ILE A 293 1.96 -4.09 -4.46
CA ILE A 293 2.43 -5.18 -5.33
C ILE A 293 2.23 -4.74 -6.77
N VAL A 294 1.01 -4.31 -7.12
CA VAL A 294 0.72 -3.66 -8.41
C VAL A 294 0.76 -2.15 -8.18
N PRO A 295 1.57 -1.37 -8.92
CA PRO A 295 1.64 0.07 -8.75
C PRO A 295 0.25 0.72 -8.80
N CYS A 296 -0.02 1.67 -7.91
CA CYS A 296 -1.37 2.23 -7.72
C CYS A 296 -2.00 2.75 -9.02
N TRP A 297 -1.20 3.39 -9.88
CA TRP A 297 -1.62 3.89 -11.20
C TRP A 297 -1.79 2.81 -12.27
N GLU A 298 -1.18 1.63 -12.09
CA GLU A 298 -1.38 0.47 -12.98
C GLU A 298 -2.54 -0.42 -12.50
N ALA A 299 -2.82 -0.47 -11.19
CA ALA A 299 -3.86 -1.31 -10.60
C ALA A 299 -5.26 -0.96 -11.13
N SER A 300 -5.54 0.33 -11.31
CA SER A 300 -6.74 0.83 -11.99
C SER A 300 -6.50 2.26 -12.49
N PRO A 301 -7.01 2.66 -13.67
CA PRO A 301 -6.85 4.03 -14.17
C PRO A 301 -7.80 5.04 -13.51
N LYS A 302 -8.59 4.61 -12.50
CA LYS A 302 -9.62 5.44 -11.85
C LYS A 302 -9.91 4.95 -10.43
N LEU A 303 -10.65 5.78 -9.70
CA LEU A 303 -11.28 5.44 -8.43
C LEU A 303 -12.22 4.23 -8.59
N GLU A 304 -12.00 3.20 -7.78
CA GLU A 304 -12.83 1.99 -7.78
C GLU A 304 -13.96 2.06 -6.74
N TYR A 305 -15.14 1.55 -7.11
CA TYR A 305 -16.30 1.60 -6.22
C TYR A 305 -16.09 0.73 -4.96
N GLY A 306 -15.40 -0.39 -5.09
CA GLY A 306 -15.08 -1.23 -3.94
C GLY A 306 -14.30 -2.49 -4.31
N ALA A 307 -14.10 -3.36 -3.33
CA ALA A 307 -13.25 -4.55 -3.48
C ALA A 307 -13.68 -5.43 -4.67
N ARG A 308 -14.99 -5.53 -4.95
CA ARG A 308 -15.51 -6.30 -6.09
C ARG A 308 -14.96 -5.81 -7.44
N THR A 309 -14.79 -4.51 -7.63
CA THR A 309 -14.43 -3.93 -8.93
C THR A 309 -12.92 -3.88 -9.14
N ILE A 310 -12.14 -3.62 -8.09
CA ILE A 310 -10.67 -3.60 -8.17
C ILE A 310 -10.05 -5.00 -8.19
N ARG A 311 -10.67 -6.00 -7.53
CA ARG A 311 -10.08 -7.35 -7.34
C ARG A 311 -9.64 -8.00 -8.64
N ASN A 312 -10.51 -8.01 -9.64
CA ASN A 312 -10.19 -8.63 -10.92
C ASN A 312 -9.08 -7.86 -11.65
N LYS A 313 -9.03 -6.53 -11.51
CA LYS A 313 -8.00 -5.70 -12.15
C LYS A 313 -6.61 -5.98 -11.57
N ILE A 314 -6.51 -6.09 -10.25
CA ILE A 314 -5.27 -6.49 -9.58
C ILE A 314 -4.90 -7.92 -9.95
N HIS A 315 -5.81 -8.89 -9.81
CA HIS A 315 -5.51 -10.30 -10.09
C HIS A 315 -5.05 -10.55 -11.53
N ASN A 316 -5.63 -9.88 -12.52
CA ASN A 316 -5.23 -10.02 -13.92
C ASN A 316 -3.79 -9.57 -14.19
N GLN A 317 -3.25 -8.70 -13.34
CA GLN A 317 -1.88 -8.17 -13.47
C GLN A 317 -0.92 -8.82 -12.49
N LEU A 318 -1.43 -9.48 -11.44
CA LEU A 318 -0.64 -9.93 -10.29
C LEU A 318 0.52 -10.86 -10.68
N SER A 319 0.36 -11.72 -11.69
CA SER A 319 1.45 -12.60 -12.15
C SER A 319 2.66 -11.84 -12.69
N GLY A 320 2.47 -10.64 -13.25
CA GLY A 320 3.56 -9.80 -13.75
C GLY A 320 4.22 -8.92 -12.69
N TYR A 321 3.65 -8.84 -11.48
CA TYR A 321 4.10 -7.95 -10.41
C TYR A 321 4.50 -8.68 -9.12
N LEU A 322 3.81 -9.77 -8.77
CA LEU A 322 4.10 -10.63 -7.63
C LEU A 322 5.24 -11.59 -8.00
N THR A 323 6.41 -11.01 -8.25
CA THR A 323 7.66 -11.73 -8.47
C THR A 323 8.44 -11.82 -7.17
N GLU A 324 9.47 -12.64 -7.15
CA GLU A 324 10.49 -12.54 -6.12
C GLU A 324 11.31 -11.25 -6.29
N PHE A 325 11.98 -10.80 -5.22
CA PHE A 325 12.85 -9.63 -5.24
C PHE A 325 14.30 -10.03 -5.52
N PRO A 326 15.03 -9.30 -6.39
CA PRO A 326 16.49 -9.37 -6.40
C PRO A 326 17.06 -8.74 -5.11
N PRO A 327 18.29 -9.08 -4.70
CA PRO A 327 18.90 -8.49 -3.52
C PRO A 327 19.33 -7.04 -3.80
N VAL A 328 19.21 -6.16 -2.79
CA VAL A 328 20.10 -4.99 -2.72
C VAL A 328 21.47 -5.52 -2.34
N CYS A 329 22.46 -5.29 -3.19
CA CYS A 329 23.82 -5.81 -3.02
C CYS A 329 24.77 -4.74 -2.47
N VAL A 330 25.99 -5.15 -2.11
CA VAL A 330 27.06 -4.20 -1.79
C VAL A 330 27.26 -3.27 -2.99
N HIS A 331 27.34 -1.96 -2.74
CA HIS A 331 27.52 -0.97 -3.80
C HIS A 331 29.03 -0.75 -4.05
N PRO A 332 29.51 -0.88 -5.30
CA PRO A 332 30.95 -0.87 -5.59
C PRO A 332 31.55 0.53 -5.64
N TYR A 333 30.72 1.58 -5.69
CA TYR A 333 31.18 2.97 -5.83
C TYR A 333 31.05 3.72 -4.50
N THR A 334 32.18 4.05 -3.89
CA THR A 334 32.21 4.72 -2.59
C THR A 334 32.04 6.23 -2.73
N PRO A 335 31.22 6.88 -1.89
CA PRO A 335 31.10 8.33 -1.91
C PRO A 335 32.42 9.02 -1.52
N LYS A 336 32.69 10.18 -2.13
CA LYS A 336 33.89 11.00 -1.84
C LYS A 336 33.96 11.41 -0.37
N GLN A 337 32.80 11.67 0.23
CA GLN A 337 32.65 12.04 1.62
C GLN A 337 31.88 10.94 2.35
N LYS A 338 32.40 10.50 3.49
CA LYS A 338 31.67 9.59 4.37
C LYS A 338 30.46 10.29 4.98
N PRO A 339 29.34 9.59 5.20
CA PRO A 339 28.21 10.14 5.94
C PRO A 339 28.65 10.54 7.35
N GLN A 340 28.05 11.60 7.88
CA GLN A 340 28.27 12.01 9.26
C GLN A 340 27.62 11.00 10.21
N ASN A 341 28.24 10.76 11.37
CA ASN A 341 27.65 9.94 12.41
C ASN A 341 26.36 10.58 12.93
N ILE A 342 25.29 9.79 13.01
CA ILE A 342 23.98 10.25 13.46
C ILE A 342 23.90 10.16 14.99
N ASP A 343 23.78 11.31 15.66
CA ASP A 343 23.48 11.35 17.10
C ASP A 343 21.97 11.21 17.35
N TRP A 344 21.52 9.95 17.34
CA TRP A 344 20.12 9.59 17.55
C TRP A 344 19.53 10.11 18.88
N THR A 345 20.35 10.22 19.93
CA THR A 345 19.91 10.71 21.24
C THR A 345 19.59 12.20 21.18
N SER A 346 20.47 13.00 20.58
CA SER A 346 20.23 14.44 20.37
C SER A 346 19.02 14.69 19.47
N ILE A 347 18.86 13.88 18.41
CA ILE A 347 17.73 13.98 17.49
C ILE A 347 16.40 13.70 18.21
N GLU A 348 16.32 12.65 19.01
CA GLU A 348 15.10 12.35 19.77
C GLU A 348 14.76 13.47 20.76
N ALA A 349 15.78 14.06 21.41
CA ALA A 349 15.61 15.19 22.32
C ALA A 349 15.08 16.45 21.59
N SER A 350 15.40 16.63 20.31
CA SER A 350 14.96 17.77 19.50
C SER A 350 13.49 17.71 19.04
N LEU A 351 12.83 16.55 19.15
CA LEU A 351 11.45 16.37 18.68
C LEU A 351 10.43 17.18 19.50
N THR A 352 9.48 17.82 18.81
CA THR A 352 8.40 18.64 19.38
C THR A 352 7.04 17.93 19.37
N VAL A 353 7.07 16.60 19.48
CA VAL A 353 5.90 15.73 19.43
C VAL A 353 5.24 15.57 20.79
N ASP A 354 3.97 15.18 20.79
CA ASP A 354 3.30 14.78 22.02
C ASP A 354 3.95 13.52 22.61
N ARG A 355 4.40 13.64 23.87
CA ARG A 355 5.07 12.56 24.62
C ARG A 355 4.15 11.80 25.58
N THR A 356 2.88 12.19 25.69
CA THR A 356 1.90 11.52 26.57
C THR A 356 1.52 10.12 26.08
N VAL A 357 1.63 9.87 24.77
CA VAL A 357 1.40 8.56 24.16
C VAL A 357 2.75 7.89 23.87
N GLY A 358 3.24 7.10 24.81
CA GLY A 358 4.56 6.45 24.77
C GLY A 358 4.65 5.21 23.87
N PRO A 359 5.88 4.71 23.62
CA PRO A 359 6.14 3.46 22.87
C PRO A 359 5.37 2.24 23.43
N VAL A 360 5.36 1.15 22.66
CA VAL A 360 4.69 -0.10 23.05
C VAL A 360 5.70 -1.24 23.16
N ASP A 361 5.48 -2.16 24.10
CA ASP A 361 6.44 -3.23 24.40
C ASP A 361 6.31 -4.46 23.50
N TRP A 362 5.15 -4.65 22.85
CA TRP A 362 4.86 -5.87 22.08
C TRP A 362 5.38 -5.83 20.64
N ALA A 363 5.72 -4.65 20.12
CA ALA A 363 6.09 -4.43 18.73
C ALA A 363 7.50 -3.81 18.63
N THR A 364 8.51 -4.67 18.54
CA THR A 364 9.88 -4.24 18.25
C THR A 364 9.95 -3.66 16.83
N PRO A 365 10.42 -2.42 16.63
CA PRO A 365 10.56 -1.84 15.30
C PRO A 365 11.69 -2.50 14.49
N GLY A 366 11.73 -2.23 13.18
CA GLY A 366 12.77 -2.72 12.28
C GLY A 366 12.31 -3.83 11.35
N SER A 367 13.06 -4.03 10.25
CA SER A 367 12.72 -4.99 9.20
C SER A 367 12.87 -6.42 9.68
N LEU A 368 13.90 -6.69 10.48
CA LEU A 368 14.12 -8.01 11.09
C LEU A 368 12.94 -8.42 11.97
N ALA A 369 12.52 -7.54 12.88
CA ALA A 369 11.38 -7.80 13.77
C ALA A 369 10.07 -7.97 12.98
N GLY A 370 9.87 -7.21 11.90
CA GLY A 370 8.74 -7.38 10.99
C GLY A 370 8.71 -8.77 10.35
N LEU A 371 9.87 -9.27 9.89
CA LEU A 371 9.99 -10.62 9.32
C LEU A 371 9.75 -11.72 10.36
N GLN A 372 10.23 -11.54 11.59
CA GLN A 372 9.96 -12.46 12.70
C GLN A 372 8.46 -12.50 13.05
N MET A 373 7.79 -11.34 13.06
CA MET A 373 6.33 -11.27 13.26
C MET A 373 5.57 -12.01 12.13
N LEU A 374 6.03 -11.87 10.89
CA LEU A 374 5.48 -12.60 9.74
C LEU A 374 5.69 -14.11 9.88
N GLU A 375 6.86 -14.53 10.32
CA GLU A 375 7.17 -15.95 10.56
C GLU A 375 6.23 -16.55 11.61
N SER A 376 6.13 -15.88 12.77
CA SER A 376 5.23 -16.30 13.86
C SER A 376 3.78 -16.34 13.39
N PHE A 377 3.34 -15.37 12.59
CA PHE A 377 2.00 -15.40 11.99
C PHE A 377 1.79 -16.65 11.12
N CYS A 378 2.72 -16.95 10.22
CA CYS A 378 2.62 -18.09 9.32
C CYS A 378 2.61 -19.42 10.06
N LYS A 379 3.46 -19.58 11.08
CA LYS A 379 3.61 -20.82 11.86
C LYS A 379 2.43 -21.06 12.82
N GLU A 380 1.95 -20.02 13.48
CA GLU A 380 1.07 -20.19 14.65
C GLU A 380 -0.39 -19.78 14.39
N ARG A 381 -0.61 -18.70 13.63
CA ARG A 381 -1.89 -17.98 13.59
C ARG A 381 -2.63 -18.05 12.25
N LEU A 382 -1.90 -18.21 11.14
CA LEU A 382 -2.46 -18.23 9.79
C LEU A 382 -3.56 -19.28 9.61
N LYS A 383 -3.42 -20.46 10.24
CA LYS A 383 -4.45 -21.52 10.26
C LYS A 383 -5.79 -21.10 10.86
N TYR A 384 -5.78 -20.11 11.75
CA TYR A 384 -6.98 -19.58 12.41
C TYR A 384 -7.48 -18.29 11.76
N PHE A 385 -6.65 -17.61 10.95
CA PHE A 385 -6.93 -16.27 10.42
C PHE A 385 -8.31 -16.14 9.79
N SER A 386 -8.66 -17.03 8.85
CA SER A 386 -9.95 -16.96 8.15
C SER A 386 -11.15 -17.05 9.09
N LYS A 387 -11.09 -17.97 10.07
CA LYS A 387 -12.19 -18.25 11.01
C LYS A 387 -12.28 -17.20 12.13
N ASP A 388 -11.14 -16.78 12.67
CA ASP A 388 -11.07 -16.09 13.96
C ASP A 388 -10.66 -14.61 13.84
N ARG A 389 -10.30 -14.08 12.66
CA ARG A 389 -9.91 -12.65 12.48
C ARG A 389 -10.96 -11.62 12.93
N ASN A 390 -12.22 -12.03 13.05
CA ASN A 390 -13.31 -11.16 13.50
C ASN A 390 -13.62 -11.31 15.00
N ASN A 391 -12.86 -12.12 15.73
CA ASN A 391 -13.04 -12.34 17.16
C ASN A 391 -11.89 -11.67 17.96
N PRO A 392 -12.13 -10.52 18.61
CA PRO A 392 -11.10 -9.80 19.35
C PRO A 392 -10.58 -10.53 20.60
N ASN A 393 -11.19 -11.65 20.98
CA ASN A 393 -10.66 -12.51 22.04
C ASN A 393 -9.64 -13.54 21.54
N LYS A 394 -9.43 -13.64 20.22
CA LYS A 394 -8.53 -14.62 19.59
C LYS A 394 -7.30 -13.92 19.02
N THR A 395 -6.13 -14.48 19.30
CA THR A 395 -4.87 -14.04 18.69
C THR A 395 -4.73 -14.65 17.29
N ALA A 396 -5.55 -14.19 16.36
CA ALA A 396 -5.63 -14.74 15.00
C ALA A 396 -5.01 -13.83 13.92
N LEU A 397 -4.85 -12.53 14.20
CA LEU A 397 -4.33 -11.55 13.25
C LEU A 397 -2.81 -11.69 13.04
N SER A 398 -2.31 -11.17 11.92
CA SER A 398 -0.87 -11.12 11.65
C SER A 398 -0.11 -10.18 12.56
N ASN A 399 -0.79 -9.12 13.02
CA ASN A 399 -0.22 -7.99 13.75
C ASN A 399 0.80 -7.16 12.96
N LEU A 400 0.96 -7.40 11.65
CA LEU A 400 1.98 -6.75 10.81
C LEU A 400 1.71 -5.28 10.44
N SER A 401 0.55 -4.72 10.78
CA SER A 401 0.17 -3.39 10.32
C SER A 401 1.11 -2.26 10.73
N PRO A 402 1.75 -2.24 11.93
CA PRO A 402 2.78 -1.23 12.24
C PRO A 402 3.98 -1.28 11.28
N TRP A 403 4.57 -2.47 11.08
CA TRP A 403 5.71 -2.64 10.18
C TRP A 403 5.35 -2.35 8.72
N ILE A 404 4.13 -2.70 8.30
CA ILE A 404 3.65 -2.38 6.95
C ILE A 404 3.50 -0.87 6.79
N HIS A 405 2.89 -0.16 7.76
CA HIS A 405 2.67 1.28 7.70
C HIS A 405 3.97 2.07 7.51
N PHE A 406 4.99 1.79 8.35
CA PHE A 406 6.31 2.42 8.23
C PHE A 406 7.16 1.83 7.09
N GLY A 407 6.63 0.84 6.35
CA GLY A 407 7.36 0.18 5.28
C GLY A 407 8.61 -0.56 5.75
N GLN A 408 8.66 -0.98 7.01
CA GLN A 408 9.71 -1.85 7.57
C GLN A 408 9.55 -3.30 7.08
N ILE A 409 8.38 -3.68 6.54
CA ILE A 409 8.20 -4.95 5.81
C ILE A 409 7.40 -4.76 4.53
N SER A 410 7.86 -5.40 3.45
CA SER A 410 7.13 -5.43 2.18
C SER A 410 5.89 -6.32 2.27
N VAL A 411 4.72 -5.81 1.89
CA VAL A 411 3.53 -6.64 1.75
C VAL A 411 3.71 -7.70 0.65
N GLN A 412 4.46 -7.40 -0.40
CA GLN A 412 4.80 -8.39 -1.42
C GLN A 412 5.57 -9.57 -0.81
N ARG A 413 6.55 -9.30 0.07
CA ARG A 413 7.25 -10.34 0.85
C ARG A 413 6.28 -11.16 1.70
N CYS A 414 5.37 -10.49 2.43
CA CYS A 414 4.35 -11.17 3.22
C CYS A 414 3.53 -12.16 2.37
N ILE A 415 3.11 -11.75 1.17
CA ILE A 415 2.34 -12.61 0.26
C ILE A 415 3.17 -13.77 -0.28
N LEU A 416 4.43 -13.52 -0.70
CA LEU A 416 5.34 -14.57 -1.18
C LEU A 416 5.53 -15.65 -0.11
N THR A 417 5.71 -15.26 1.15
CA THR A 417 5.86 -16.17 2.29
C THR A 417 4.56 -16.92 2.60
N VAL A 418 3.44 -16.21 2.79
CA VAL A 418 2.16 -16.82 3.19
C VAL A 418 1.67 -17.81 2.13
N LYS A 419 1.91 -17.55 0.84
CA LYS A 419 1.56 -18.48 -0.26
C LYS A 419 2.22 -19.86 -0.12
N GLN A 420 3.38 -19.98 0.51
CA GLN A 420 4.05 -21.26 0.74
C GLN A 420 3.24 -22.18 1.67
N TYR A 421 2.36 -21.61 2.49
CA TYR A 421 1.48 -22.34 3.42
C TYR A 421 0.13 -22.70 2.81
N ARG A 422 -0.14 -22.36 1.54
CA ARG A 422 -1.45 -22.55 0.89
C ARG A 422 -1.90 -24.02 0.87
N SER A 423 -0.99 -24.97 0.77
CA SER A 423 -1.31 -26.40 0.83
C SER A 423 -1.77 -26.86 2.22
N LYS A 424 -1.37 -26.16 3.28
CA LYS A 424 -1.73 -26.46 4.68
C LYS A 424 -2.94 -25.67 5.15
N TYR A 425 -3.00 -24.38 4.81
CA TYR A 425 -3.95 -23.41 5.39
C TYR A 425 -4.62 -22.57 4.30
N LYS A 426 -5.19 -23.22 3.27
CA LYS A 426 -5.76 -22.57 2.09
C LYS A 426 -6.67 -21.40 2.42
N GLU A 427 -7.65 -21.59 3.29
CA GLU A 427 -8.64 -20.57 3.65
C GLU A 427 -7.98 -19.38 4.37
N GLY A 428 -7.00 -19.65 5.25
CA GLY A 428 -6.22 -18.62 5.94
C GLY A 428 -5.39 -17.79 4.96
N VAL A 429 -4.75 -18.45 4.00
CA VAL A 429 -3.96 -17.81 2.93
C VAL A 429 -4.84 -16.94 2.04
N GLU A 430 -5.98 -17.45 1.54
CA GLU A 430 -6.86 -16.64 0.69
C GLU A 430 -7.44 -15.45 1.42
N ALA A 431 -7.85 -15.63 2.68
CA ALA A 431 -8.36 -14.54 3.49
C ALA A 431 -7.27 -13.47 3.73
N TYR A 432 -6.02 -13.88 3.99
CA TYR A 432 -4.92 -12.93 4.16
C TYR A 432 -4.60 -12.18 2.87
N ILE A 433 -4.60 -12.86 1.71
CA ILE A 433 -4.41 -12.25 0.39
C ILE A 433 -5.49 -11.19 0.10
N GLU A 434 -6.76 -11.49 0.40
CA GLU A 434 -7.85 -10.53 0.21
C GLU A 434 -7.64 -9.25 1.04
N GLU A 435 -7.27 -9.37 2.31
CA GLU A 435 -7.07 -8.21 3.18
C GLU A 435 -5.77 -7.45 2.84
N ALA A 436 -4.65 -8.16 2.66
CA ALA A 436 -3.33 -7.54 2.47
C ALA A 436 -3.09 -7.01 1.06
N ILE A 437 -3.76 -7.56 0.04
CA ILE A 437 -3.68 -7.05 -1.35
C ILE A 437 -4.93 -6.24 -1.68
N ILE A 438 -6.10 -6.88 -1.73
CA ILE A 438 -7.28 -6.26 -2.34
C ILE A 438 -7.78 -5.09 -1.50
N ARG A 439 -7.94 -5.27 -0.18
CA ARG A 439 -8.42 -4.19 0.69
C ARG A 439 -7.39 -3.07 0.85
N ARG A 440 -6.12 -3.43 1.03
CA ARG A 440 -5.04 -2.47 1.22
C ARG A 440 -4.77 -1.61 -0.03
N GLU A 441 -4.62 -2.23 -1.20
CA GLU A 441 -4.35 -1.49 -2.44
C GLU A 441 -5.60 -0.73 -2.94
N LEU A 442 -6.81 -1.15 -2.54
CA LEU A 442 -8.01 -0.33 -2.71
C LEU A 442 -7.96 0.94 -1.87
N ALA A 443 -7.35 0.91 -0.68
CA ALA A 443 -7.21 2.10 0.14
C ALA A 443 -6.26 3.11 -0.50
N ASP A 444 -5.11 2.65 -1.01
CA ASP A 444 -4.21 3.49 -1.81
C ASP A 444 -4.92 4.04 -3.07
N ASN A 445 -5.70 3.22 -3.78
CA ASN A 445 -6.52 3.67 -4.91
C ASN A 445 -7.51 4.78 -4.53
N PHE A 446 -8.17 4.64 -3.37
CA PHE A 446 -9.13 5.64 -2.90
C PHE A 446 -8.44 6.97 -2.62
N CYS A 447 -7.37 6.98 -1.81
CA CYS A 447 -6.64 8.20 -1.50
C CYS A 447 -5.97 8.82 -2.73
N PHE A 448 -5.51 8.01 -3.69
CA PHE A 448 -4.84 8.52 -4.89
C PHE A 448 -5.81 9.23 -5.86
N TYR A 449 -7.02 8.67 -6.06
CA TYR A 449 -7.98 9.21 -7.02
C TYR A 449 -9.02 10.15 -6.42
N ASN A 450 -9.13 10.21 -5.08
CA ASN A 450 -10.09 11.06 -4.40
C ASN A 450 -9.38 12.12 -3.56
N LYS A 451 -9.39 13.37 -4.03
CA LYS A 451 -8.77 14.50 -3.33
C LYS A 451 -9.48 14.91 -2.02
N ASN A 452 -10.61 14.28 -1.71
CA ASN A 452 -11.39 14.53 -0.50
C ASN A 452 -11.46 13.25 0.34
N TYR A 453 -10.40 12.44 0.36
CA TYR A 453 -10.43 11.10 0.96
C TYR A 453 -10.67 11.10 2.47
N ASP A 454 -10.52 12.24 3.12
CA ASP A 454 -10.67 12.51 4.55
C ASP A 454 -11.87 13.44 4.86
N LEU A 455 -12.71 13.73 3.87
CA LEU A 455 -13.89 14.59 3.99
C LEU A 455 -15.17 13.86 3.57
N ILE A 456 -16.33 14.30 4.09
CA ILE A 456 -17.65 13.74 3.72
C ILE A 456 -17.90 13.83 2.20
N GLU A 457 -17.38 14.88 1.57
CA GLU A 457 -17.46 15.16 0.13
C GLU A 457 -16.83 14.05 -0.71
N GLY A 458 -15.85 13.32 -0.15
CA GLY A 458 -15.23 12.16 -0.79
C GLY A 458 -16.10 10.91 -0.81
N ALA A 459 -17.26 10.91 -0.14
CA ALA A 459 -18.17 9.77 -0.14
C ALA A 459 -19.04 9.69 -1.41
N TYR A 460 -19.62 8.51 -1.66
CA TYR A 460 -20.56 8.33 -2.77
C TYR A 460 -21.87 9.11 -2.53
N ASP A 461 -22.54 9.52 -3.61
CA ASP A 461 -23.73 10.37 -3.55
C ASP A 461 -24.87 9.78 -2.71
N TRP A 462 -25.05 8.45 -2.74
CA TRP A 462 -26.07 7.78 -1.93
C TRP A 462 -25.80 7.97 -0.43
N ALA A 463 -24.54 7.93 -0.02
CA ALA A 463 -24.14 8.05 1.39
C ALA A 463 -24.24 9.51 1.84
N LYS A 464 -23.74 10.46 1.03
CA LYS A 464 -23.87 11.90 1.30
C LYS A 464 -25.33 12.32 1.45
N THR A 465 -26.18 11.88 0.51
CA THR A 465 -27.62 12.17 0.55
C THR A 465 -28.29 11.59 1.79
N SER A 466 -27.96 10.34 2.14
CA SER A 466 -28.54 9.68 3.30
C SER A 466 -28.09 10.31 4.61
N LEU A 467 -26.79 10.60 4.78
CA LEU A 467 -26.27 11.29 5.96
C LEU A 467 -26.88 12.68 6.13
N LYS A 468 -27.01 13.44 5.04
CA LYS A 468 -27.63 14.77 5.05
C LYS A 468 -29.11 14.73 5.46
N LEU A 469 -29.86 13.73 5.00
CA LEU A 469 -31.26 13.56 5.37
C LEU A 469 -31.46 13.38 6.89
N HIS A 470 -30.53 12.66 7.52
CA HIS A 470 -30.57 12.31 8.94
C HIS A 470 -29.76 13.26 9.84
N GLU A 471 -29.26 14.36 9.30
CA GLU A 471 -28.41 15.32 10.03
C GLU A 471 -29.13 15.97 11.21
N LYS A 472 -30.47 16.04 11.19
CA LYS A 472 -31.29 16.65 12.25
C LYS A 472 -31.90 15.66 13.23
N ASP A 473 -31.65 14.37 13.05
CA ASP A 473 -32.21 13.34 13.93
C ASP A 473 -31.71 13.52 15.36
N LYS A 474 -32.55 13.23 16.36
CA LYS A 474 -32.12 13.39 17.76
C LYS A 474 -31.11 12.31 18.13
N ARG A 475 -29.89 12.71 18.50
CA ARG A 475 -28.88 11.80 19.05
C ARG A 475 -29.21 11.49 20.51
N LYS A 476 -29.20 10.20 20.88
CA LYS A 476 -29.45 9.76 22.26
C LYS A 476 -28.31 10.17 23.20
N TYR A 477 -27.08 10.15 22.71
CA TYR A 477 -25.87 10.54 23.43
C TYR A 477 -25.05 11.47 22.56
N LEU A 478 -24.40 12.44 23.18
CA LEU A 478 -23.41 13.30 22.57
C LEU A 478 -22.17 13.32 23.47
N TYR A 479 -21.04 12.92 22.91
CA TYR A 479 -19.75 12.93 23.62
C TYR A 479 -18.82 13.95 22.99
N THR A 480 -18.07 14.65 23.84
CA THR A 480 -16.95 15.47 23.37
C THR A 480 -15.82 14.57 22.89
N ARG A 481 -14.94 15.10 22.03
CA ARG A 481 -13.71 14.42 21.62
C ARG A 481 -12.88 13.95 22.81
N GLU A 482 -12.79 14.75 23.88
CA GLU A 482 -12.07 14.39 25.11
C GLU A 482 -12.69 13.20 25.85
N GLN A 483 -14.03 13.14 25.95
CA GLN A 483 -14.72 11.99 26.55
C GLN A 483 -14.50 10.71 25.72
N LEU A 484 -14.55 10.84 24.40
CA LEU A 484 -14.25 9.74 23.49
C LEU A 484 -12.79 9.30 23.62
N GLU A 485 -11.84 10.24 23.61
CA GLU A 485 -10.40 9.97 23.76
C GLU A 485 -10.09 9.17 25.03
N LYS A 486 -10.69 9.56 26.16
CA LYS A 486 -10.50 8.93 27.48
C LYS A 486 -11.30 7.64 27.67
N GLY A 487 -12.08 7.20 26.67
CA GLY A 487 -12.92 6.00 26.80
C GLY A 487 -14.01 6.17 27.86
N GLN A 488 -14.67 7.33 27.90
CA GLN A 488 -15.66 7.70 28.91
C GLN A 488 -17.09 7.76 28.34
N THR A 489 -17.50 6.67 27.70
CA THR A 489 -18.88 6.52 27.19
C THR A 489 -19.70 5.58 28.07
N HIS A 490 -21.00 5.51 27.79
CA HIS A 490 -21.90 4.54 28.42
C HIS A 490 -21.66 3.09 27.95
N ASP A 491 -20.93 2.88 26.84
CA ASP A 491 -20.70 1.58 26.22
C ASP A 491 -19.33 1.03 26.63
N ASP A 492 -19.32 -0.02 27.46
CA ASP A 492 -18.10 -0.63 28.00
C ASP A 492 -17.24 -1.33 26.94
N LEU A 493 -17.83 -1.82 25.85
CA LEU A 493 -17.10 -2.39 24.71
C LEU A 493 -16.40 -1.30 23.92
N TRP A 494 -17.07 -0.16 23.70
CA TRP A 494 -16.47 0.98 23.02
C TRP A 494 -15.29 1.53 23.84
N ASN A 495 -15.48 1.71 25.14
CA ASN A 495 -14.43 2.16 26.06
C ASN A 495 -13.25 1.17 26.06
N ALA A 496 -13.51 -0.14 26.13
CA ALA A 496 -12.45 -1.15 26.09
C ALA A 496 -11.67 -1.14 24.75
N ALA A 497 -12.35 -0.90 23.62
CA ALA A 497 -11.71 -0.76 22.32
C ALA A 497 -10.83 0.49 22.24
N GLN A 498 -11.32 1.63 22.74
CA GLN A 498 -10.54 2.88 22.85
C GLN A 498 -9.30 2.68 23.73
N ILE A 499 -9.46 2.04 24.89
CA ILE A 499 -8.36 1.76 25.81
C ILE A 499 -7.34 0.80 25.19
N GLN A 500 -7.79 -0.22 24.45
CA GLN A 500 -6.89 -1.09 23.67
C GLN A 500 -6.04 -0.25 22.71
N MET A 501 -6.67 0.62 21.93
CA MET A 501 -5.97 1.46 20.96
C MET A 501 -4.91 2.32 21.64
N ALA A 502 -5.27 2.98 22.72
CA ALA A 502 -4.39 3.92 23.39
C ALA A 502 -3.24 3.24 24.13
N ILE A 503 -3.43 2.06 24.73
CA ILE A 503 -2.38 1.32 25.43
C ILE A 503 -1.52 0.49 24.47
N GLU A 504 -2.14 -0.29 23.60
CA GLU A 504 -1.42 -1.24 22.73
C GLU A 504 -0.97 -0.59 21.42
N GLY A 505 -1.38 0.63 21.12
CA GLY A 505 -1.09 1.28 19.84
C GLY A 505 -1.67 0.54 18.64
N LYS A 506 -2.64 -0.36 18.86
CA LYS A 506 -3.27 -1.15 17.81
C LYS A 506 -4.63 -1.69 18.25
N MET A 507 -5.70 -1.05 17.79
CA MET A 507 -7.05 -1.60 18.00
C MET A 507 -7.31 -2.82 17.10
N HIS A 508 -7.98 -3.85 17.62
CA HIS A 508 -8.38 -5.01 16.84
C HIS A 508 -9.29 -4.61 15.65
N GLY A 509 -9.03 -5.14 14.45
CA GLY A 509 -9.68 -4.69 13.21
C GLY A 509 -11.22 -4.75 13.22
N PHE A 510 -11.80 -5.80 13.81
CA PHE A 510 -13.26 -5.86 13.98
C PHE A 510 -13.82 -4.71 14.84
N LEU A 511 -13.08 -4.32 15.89
CA LEU A 511 -13.50 -3.28 16.81
C LEU A 511 -13.30 -1.89 16.23
N ARG A 512 -12.35 -1.66 15.32
CA ARG A 512 -12.24 -0.38 14.58
C ARG A 512 -13.54 -0.01 13.86
N MET A 513 -14.17 -1.01 13.22
CA MET A 513 -15.48 -0.83 12.57
C MET A 513 -16.57 -0.46 13.57
N TYR A 514 -16.64 -1.17 14.71
CA TYR A 514 -17.60 -0.88 15.78
C TYR A 514 -17.39 0.54 16.32
N TRP A 515 -16.15 0.84 16.67
CA TRP A 515 -15.69 2.07 17.28
C TRP A 515 -16.02 3.30 16.43
N ALA A 516 -15.64 3.31 15.15
CA ALA A 516 -15.88 4.46 14.27
C ALA A 516 -17.38 4.67 13.99
N LYS A 517 -18.15 3.58 13.88
CA LYS A 517 -19.62 3.65 13.72
C LYS A 517 -20.30 4.26 14.94
N LYS A 518 -19.80 4.00 16.15
CA LYS A 518 -20.33 4.60 17.37
C LYS A 518 -19.97 6.08 17.50
N ILE A 519 -18.82 6.50 16.98
CA ILE A 519 -18.50 7.93 16.89
C ILE A 519 -19.57 8.64 16.04
N LEU A 520 -19.93 8.10 14.87
CA LEU A 520 -21.05 8.65 14.07
C LEU A 520 -22.38 8.71 14.84
N GLU A 521 -22.68 7.71 15.68
CA GLU A 521 -23.91 7.68 16.46
C GLU A 521 -23.94 8.73 17.59
N TRP A 522 -22.77 9.15 18.09
CA TRP A 522 -22.64 9.91 19.34
C TRP A 522 -21.91 11.25 19.21
N THR A 523 -21.77 11.79 18.00
CA THR A 523 -21.31 13.17 17.74
C THR A 523 -22.42 14.00 17.10
N GLY A 524 -22.26 15.32 17.09
CA GLY A 524 -23.26 16.26 16.60
C GLY A 524 -23.50 16.18 15.10
N SER A 525 -22.48 15.80 14.32
CA SER A 525 -22.59 15.66 12.86
C SER A 525 -21.69 14.54 12.31
N PRO A 526 -21.96 14.05 11.08
CA PRO A 526 -21.05 13.14 10.38
C PRO A 526 -19.65 13.73 10.14
N THR A 527 -19.56 15.04 9.89
CA THR A 527 -18.27 15.74 9.74
C THR A 527 -17.46 15.67 11.02
N GLU A 528 -18.06 16.07 12.16
CA GLU A 528 -17.43 15.96 13.48
C GLU A 528 -17.04 14.52 13.82
N ALA A 529 -17.88 13.55 13.41
CA ALA A 529 -17.61 12.13 13.61
C ALA A 529 -16.34 11.70 12.88
N LEU A 530 -16.23 12.08 11.59
CA LEU A 530 -15.12 11.72 10.74
C LEU A 530 -13.82 12.36 11.23
N GLU A 531 -13.83 13.66 11.53
CA GLU A 531 -12.68 14.37 12.09
C GLU A 531 -12.21 13.75 13.41
N THR A 532 -13.15 13.41 14.29
CA THR A 532 -12.83 12.79 15.58
C THR A 532 -12.27 11.38 15.41
N ALA A 533 -12.83 10.57 14.50
CA ALA A 533 -12.33 9.24 14.22
C ALA A 533 -10.92 9.26 13.60
N ILE A 534 -10.67 10.16 12.64
CA ILE A 534 -9.34 10.33 12.04
C ILE A 534 -8.34 10.77 13.10
N TYR A 535 -8.66 11.81 13.89
CA TYR A 535 -7.80 12.30 14.96
C TYR A 535 -7.39 11.20 15.93
N LEU A 536 -8.36 10.45 16.47
CA LEU A 536 -8.06 9.40 17.45
C LEU A 536 -7.30 8.22 16.82
N ASN A 537 -7.60 7.86 15.57
CA ASN A 537 -6.85 6.84 14.85
C ASN A 537 -5.38 7.25 14.66
N ASP A 538 -5.16 8.48 14.20
CA ASP A 538 -3.87 9.05 13.85
C ASP A 538 -3.07 9.51 15.08
N ARG A 539 -3.67 9.54 16.25
CA ARG A 539 -3.00 9.84 17.51
C ARG A 539 -2.49 8.60 18.23
N PHE A 540 -3.22 7.48 18.17
CA PHE A 540 -2.93 6.31 19.00
C PHE A 540 -2.45 5.07 18.23
N ASN A 541 -2.98 4.81 17.04
CA ASN A 541 -2.57 3.61 16.30
C ASN A 541 -1.19 3.80 15.66
N LEU A 542 -0.27 2.86 15.91
CA LEU A 542 1.01 2.76 15.22
C LEU A 542 0.84 2.69 13.70
N ASP A 543 -0.28 2.15 13.23
CA ASP A 543 -0.64 2.04 11.82
C ASP A 543 -1.67 3.11 11.36
N GLY A 544 -1.80 4.22 12.09
CA GLY A 544 -2.56 5.41 11.71
C GLY A 544 -1.82 6.33 10.73
N ARG A 545 -2.43 7.45 10.31
CA ARG A 545 -1.91 8.39 9.27
C ARG A 545 -1.59 7.65 7.97
N ASP A 546 -2.48 6.73 7.62
CA ASP A 546 -2.29 5.76 6.55
C ASP A 546 -3.53 5.74 5.66
N PRO A 547 -3.41 5.48 4.34
CA PRO A 547 -4.56 5.29 3.47
C PRO A 547 -5.60 4.32 4.04
N ASN A 548 -5.15 3.24 4.68
CA ASN A 548 -6.06 2.27 5.33
C ASN A 548 -6.82 2.87 6.51
N GLY A 549 -6.23 3.81 7.25
CA GLY A 549 -6.85 4.53 8.35
C GLY A 549 -7.99 5.44 7.86
N TYR A 550 -7.69 6.31 6.88
CA TYR A 550 -8.69 7.19 6.27
C TYR A 550 -9.84 6.40 5.65
N VAL A 551 -9.52 5.37 4.85
CA VAL A 551 -10.51 4.52 4.19
C VAL A 551 -11.30 3.68 5.19
N GLY A 552 -10.69 3.24 6.29
CA GLY A 552 -11.38 2.56 7.39
C GLY A 552 -12.41 3.45 8.09
N CYS A 553 -12.06 4.71 8.34
CA CYS A 553 -12.97 5.70 8.91
C CYS A 553 -14.10 6.04 7.93
N MET A 554 -13.76 6.31 6.67
CA MET A 554 -14.73 6.59 5.60
C MET A 554 -15.64 5.41 5.30
N TRP A 555 -15.16 4.17 5.35
CA TRP A 555 -16.00 2.97 5.20
C TRP A 555 -17.00 2.87 6.36
N SER A 556 -16.54 3.20 7.56
CA SER A 556 -17.34 3.09 8.78
C SER A 556 -18.42 4.17 8.87
N ILE A 557 -18.07 5.41 8.56
CA ILE A 557 -18.89 6.61 8.77
C ILE A 557 -19.63 7.01 7.49
N CYS A 558 -18.96 6.90 6.34
CA CYS A 558 -19.45 7.41 5.05
C CYS A 558 -19.80 6.30 4.05
N GLY A 559 -19.67 5.02 4.43
CA GLY A 559 -20.12 3.88 3.62
C GLY A 559 -19.38 3.70 2.29
N ILE A 560 -18.20 4.30 2.11
CA ILE A 560 -17.40 4.03 0.90
C ILE A 560 -17.04 2.55 0.84
N HIS A 561 -16.92 2.00 -0.37
CA HIS A 561 -16.67 0.57 -0.61
C HIS A 561 -17.68 -0.40 0.04
N ASP A 562 -18.82 0.09 0.51
CA ASP A 562 -19.97 -0.68 0.98
C ASP A 562 -21.20 -0.39 0.12
N GLN A 563 -22.29 -1.10 0.43
CA GLN A 563 -23.62 -0.84 -0.09
C GLN A 563 -24.47 -0.09 0.94
N GLY A 564 -25.59 0.48 0.49
CA GLY A 564 -26.63 0.98 1.39
C GLY A 564 -27.33 -0.15 2.14
N TRP A 565 -27.64 0.09 3.41
CA TRP A 565 -28.37 -0.81 4.30
C TRP A 565 -29.75 -0.26 4.64
N LYS A 566 -30.54 -1.03 5.41
CA LYS A 566 -31.84 -0.57 5.90
C LYS A 566 -31.69 0.77 6.63
N GLU A 567 -32.48 1.74 6.21
CA GLU A 567 -32.49 3.10 6.73
C GLU A 567 -32.85 3.14 8.22
N ARG A 568 -32.14 3.99 8.97
CA ARG A 568 -32.26 4.17 10.43
C ARG A 568 -32.01 5.62 10.77
N GLU A 569 -32.58 6.08 11.89
CA GLU A 569 -32.23 7.38 12.44
C GLU A 569 -30.71 7.49 12.65
N ILE A 570 -30.19 8.70 12.46
CA ILE A 570 -28.77 9.11 12.54
C ILE A 570 -27.90 8.51 11.42
N PHE A 571 -27.92 7.20 11.24
CA PHE A 571 -27.09 6.50 10.26
C PHE A 571 -27.59 6.64 8.82
N GLY A 572 -28.87 6.91 8.63
CA GLY A 572 -29.54 6.66 7.37
C GLY A 572 -29.26 5.23 6.89
N LYS A 573 -28.68 5.12 5.70
CA LYS A 573 -28.37 3.85 5.03
C LYS A 573 -26.93 3.36 5.28
N ILE A 574 -26.16 4.03 6.13
CA ILE A 574 -24.84 3.54 6.53
C ILE A 574 -24.99 2.24 7.33
N ARG A 575 -24.09 1.27 7.11
CA ARG A 575 -24.14 -0.01 7.81
C ARG A 575 -24.10 0.20 9.33
N TYR A 576 -25.13 -0.28 10.03
CA TYR A 576 -25.21 -0.21 11.48
C TYR A 576 -24.49 -1.38 12.17
N MET A 577 -23.82 -1.11 13.29
CA MET A 577 -23.30 -2.12 14.22
C MET A 577 -23.74 -1.76 15.65
N ASN A 578 -24.18 -2.76 16.42
CA ASN A 578 -24.61 -2.57 17.80
C ASN A 578 -23.99 -3.58 18.76
N TYR A 579 -24.06 -3.23 20.04
CA TYR A 579 -23.52 -3.99 21.15
C TYR A 579 -24.03 -5.44 21.18
N GLU A 580 -25.35 -5.63 21.10
CA GLU A 580 -25.97 -6.96 21.06
C GLU A 580 -25.55 -7.78 19.83
N GLY A 581 -25.30 -7.13 18.70
CA GLY A 581 -24.72 -7.75 17.51
C GLY A 581 -23.29 -8.24 17.73
N CYS A 582 -22.51 -7.54 18.56
CA CYS A 582 -21.17 -7.98 18.96
C CYS A 582 -21.23 -9.16 19.92
N LYS A 583 -22.13 -9.15 20.91
CA LYS A 583 -22.38 -10.29 21.83
C LYS A 583 -22.70 -11.60 21.10
N ARG A 584 -23.45 -11.52 19.99
CA ARG A 584 -23.74 -12.70 19.16
C ARG A 584 -22.53 -13.23 18.38
N LYS A 585 -21.46 -12.45 18.25
CA LYS A 585 -20.26 -12.80 17.45
C LYS A 585 -19.06 -13.21 18.31
N PHE A 586 -18.91 -12.65 19.51
CA PHE A 586 -17.84 -13.00 20.43
C PHE A 586 -18.22 -12.65 21.88
N ASP A 587 -17.47 -13.19 22.84
CA ASP A 587 -17.62 -12.88 24.26
C ASP A 587 -17.18 -11.44 24.57
N VAL A 588 -18.13 -10.50 24.49
CA VAL A 588 -17.90 -9.08 24.79
C VAL A 588 -17.39 -8.90 26.22
N ALA A 589 -17.96 -9.62 27.18
CA ALA A 589 -17.57 -9.48 28.58
C ALA A 589 -16.12 -9.91 28.81
N ALA A 590 -15.65 -10.97 28.15
CA ALA A 590 -14.24 -11.37 28.18
C ALA A 590 -13.32 -10.30 27.61
N PHE A 591 -13.71 -9.64 26.51
CA PHE A 591 -12.91 -8.57 25.93
C PHE A 591 -12.86 -7.36 26.88
N VAL A 592 -14.00 -6.90 27.38
CA VAL A 592 -14.10 -5.77 28.32
C VAL A 592 -13.28 -6.03 29.58
N ARG A 593 -13.32 -7.23 30.15
CA ARG A 593 -12.53 -7.60 31.34
C ARG A 593 -11.01 -7.41 31.15
N LYS A 594 -10.48 -7.55 29.93
CA LYS A 594 -9.04 -7.35 29.64
C LYS A 594 -8.59 -5.90 29.80
N TYR A 595 -9.50 -4.94 29.65
CA TYR A 595 -9.20 -3.52 29.67
C TYR A 595 -9.87 -2.77 30.82
N ARG A 596 -10.74 -3.43 31.58
CA ARG A 596 -11.37 -2.86 32.77
C ARG A 596 -10.33 -2.42 33.79
N GLY A 597 -10.44 -1.18 34.26
CA GLY A 597 -9.56 -0.62 35.29
C GLY A 597 -8.19 -0.14 34.79
N LYS A 598 -7.85 -0.38 33.51
CA LYS A 598 -6.70 0.29 32.89
C LYS A 598 -7.05 1.76 32.67
N LYS A 599 -6.18 2.67 33.11
CA LYS A 599 -6.35 4.11 32.94
C LYS A 599 -5.50 4.59 31.78
N LEU A 600 -6.03 5.54 31.01
CA LEU A 600 -5.34 6.27 29.95
C LEU A 600 -4.58 7.46 30.50
#